data_AF-A0A194QPD1-F1
#
_entry.id   AF-A0A194QPD1-F1
#
_cell.length_a   1.000
_cell.length_b   1.000
_cell.length_c   1.000
_cell.angle_alpha   90.00
_cell.angle_beta   90.00
_cell.angle_gamma   90.00
#
_symmetry.space_group_name_H-M   'P 1'
#
loop_
_entity.id
_entity.type
_entity.pdbx_description
1 polymer ?
#
loop_
_entity_poly.entity_id
_entity_poly.type
_entity_poly.pdbx_seq_one_letter_code
_entity_poly.pdbx_strand_id
1 'polypeptide(L)'
;MNILPKKRQVQWHVRTKENIARVRKDEAEAAEKERQERLRIDIADREARLHVLKQKSKQKLQDLDIKLCEKDPTVAKPDHINLFEDLEHSVTTTNKDHDLEAKEKKEEYEKKIGYLTYLGQDTNEAQKKKNWYEVPPESSRYVRSSEIKDTYEKLVLKDPDGKPKEKELDIKDGEVCWKAKQRLDPMNAFKSFCSQNHTTNKERSAKEAPSKSSDKKLSKPKSKNNNKYENDKEEKLKKLREARLKREQQEKYRTEMFLKKLGGAECPSQEQPKIPKVTPKYNSQFNPELARQNYR
;
A
#
# COMPACT_ATOMS: atom_id res chain seq x y z
N MET A 1 3.41 -26.64 24.11
CA MET A 1 3.07 -25.46 23.29
C MET A 1 2.25 -24.51 24.14
N ASN A 2 2.58 -23.22 24.13
CA ASN A 2 1.87 -22.20 24.89
C ASN A 2 0.73 -21.65 24.01
N ILE A 3 -0.51 -22.08 24.29
CA ILE A 3 -1.71 -21.85 23.45
C ILE A 3 -2.56 -20.65 23.91
N LEU A 4 -2.16 -19.95 24.96
CA LEU A 4 -2.76 -18.67 25.29
C LEU A 4 -1.94 -17.55 24.64
N PRO A 5 -2.54 -16.67 23.81
CA PRO A 5 -1.95 -15.35 23.63
C PRO A 5 -1.85 -14.79 25.05
N LYS A 6 -0.64 -14.45 25.52
CA LYS A 6 -0.48 -13.73 26.79
C LYS A 6 -1.46 -12.57 26.71
N LYS A 7 -2.60 -12.68 27.42
CA LYS A 7 -3.49 -11.55 27.62
C LYS A 7 -2.53 -10.53 28.21
N ARG A 8 -2.18 -9.52 27.43
CA ARG A 8 -1.42 -8.37 27.93
C ARG A 8 -2.37 -7.84 28.99
N GLN A 9 -2.20 -8.28 30.24
CA GLN A 9 -2.90 -7.71 31.39
C GLN A 9 -2.79 -6.23 31.17
N VAL A 10 -3.94 -5.55 31.07
CA VAL A 10 -4.04 -4.13 30.72
C VAL A 10 -2.88 -3.42 31.41
N GLN A 11 -1.84 -3.08 30.63
CA GLN A 11 -0.55 -2.68 31.19
C GLN A 11 -0.73 -1.23 31.62
N TRP A 12 -1.18 -1.02 32.85
CA TRP A 12 -1.32 0.29 33.50
C TRP A 12 0.04 0.94 33.81
N HIS A 13 1.14 0.31 33.42
CA HIS A 13 2.47 0.80 33.73
C HIS A 13 2.82 2.00 32.83
N VAL A 14 2.85 3.18 33.43
CA VAL A 14 3.05 4.49 32.78
C VAL A 14 4.34 4.54 31.94
N ARG A 15 5.40 3.85 32.36
CA ARG A 15 6.71 3.87 31.68
C ARG A 15 6.82 2.93 30.48
N THR A 16 5.77 2.19 30.14
CA THR A 16 5.79 1.36 28.93
C THR A 16 5.80 2.23 27.68
N LYS A 17 6.54 1.80 26.66
CA LYS A 17 6.65 2.54 25.39
C LYS A 17 5.28 2.81 24.75
N GLU A 18 4.35 1.87 24.86
CA GLU A 18 2.98 2.01 24.34
C GLU A 18 2.18 3.11 25.06
N ASN A 19 2.28 3.20 26.38
CA ASN A 19 1.56 4.23 27.14
C ASN A 19 2.17 5.62 26.95
N ILE A 20 3.50 5.72 26.91
CA ILE A 20 4.19 6.99 26.63
C ILE A 20 3.81 7.49 25.22
N ALA A 21 3.70 6.59 24.24
CA ALA A 21 3.27 6.97 22.89
C ALA A 21 1.81 7.45 22.85
N ARG A 22 0.91 6.88 23.66
CA ARG A 22 -0.47 7.39 23.79
C ARG A 22 -0.49 8.78 24.40
N VAL A 23 0.23 9.00 25.50
CA VAL A 23 0.34 10.33 26.14
C VAL A 23 0.87 11.37 25.15
N ARG A 24 1.94 11.06 24.41
CA ARG A 24 2.47 11.97 23.39
C ARG A 24 1.47 12.27 22.27
N LYS A 25 0.64 11.29 21.90
CA LYS A 25 -0.41 11.50 20.89
C LYS A 25 -1.49 12.43 21.43
N ASP A 26 -1.92 12.23 22.68
CA ASP A 26 -2.93 13.06 23.33
C ASP A 26 -2.43 14.49 23.56
N GLU A 27 -1.15 14.65 23.97
CA GLU A 27 -0.47 15.94 24.09
C GLU A 27 -0.37 16.65 22.73
N ALA A 28 -0.01 15.92 21.67
CA ALA A 28 0.05 16.46 20.31
C ALA A 28 -1.33 16.89 19.80
N GLU A 29 -2.36 16.08 20.04
CA GLU A 29 -3.74 16.41 19.67
C GLU A 29 -4.26 17.63 20.44
N ALA A 30 -3.94 17.74 21.74
CA ALA A 30 -4.25 18.91 22.55
C ALA A 30 -3.54 20.16 22.02
N ALA A 31 -2.25 20.06 21.69
CA ALA A 31 -1.49 21.16 21.13
C ALA A 31 -2.02 21.62 19.75
N GLU A 32 -2.47 20.69 18.91
CA GLU A 32 -3.06 21.03 17.61
C GLU A 32 -4.42 21.73 17.78
N LYS A 33 -5.27 21.27 18.70
CA LYS A 33 -6.55 21.94 19.03
C LYS A 33 -6.33 23.36 19.54
N GLU A 34 -5.36 23.58 20.44
CA GLU A 34 -5.02 24.92 20.93
C GLU A 34 -4.57 25.84 19.80
N ARG A 35 -3.75 25.35 18.86
CA ARG A 35 -3.35 26.12 17.68
C ARG A 35 -4.55 26.50 16.81
N GLN A 36 -5.49 25.58 16.59
CA GLN A 36 -6.70 25.86 15.82
C GLN A 36 -7.59 26.89 16.51
N GLU A 37 -7.74 26.82 17.83
CA GLU A 37 -8.50 27.81 18.60
C GLU A 37 -7.87 29.19 18.54
N ARG A 38 -6.54 29.29 18.68
CA ARG A 38 -5.81 30.57 18.52
C ARG A 38 -6.04 31.16 17.14
N LEU A 39 -5.93 30.35 16.08
CA LEU A 39 -6.20 30.82 14.72
C LEU A 39 -7.64 31.33 14.56
N ARG A 40 -8.62 30.67 15.18
CA ARG A 40 -10.02 31.13 15.16
C ARG A 40 -10.18 32.47 15.89
N ILE A 41 -9.52 32.64 17.03
CA ILE A 41 -9.52 33.90 17.78
C ILE A 41 -8.91 35.02 16.93
N ASP A 42 -7.76 34.79 16.30
CA ASP A 42 -7.07 35.77 15.45
C ASP A 42 -7.89 36.15 14.20
N ILE A 43 -8.63 35.19 13.62
CA ILE A 43 -9.56 35.47 12.52
C ILE A 43 -10.73 36.32 13.02
N ALA A 44 -11.36 35.93 14.13
CA ALA A 44 -12.49 36.65 14.69
C ALA A 44 -12.13 38.08 15.09
N ASP A 45 -10.94 38.31 15.66
CA ASP A 45 -10.46 39.65 16.01
C ASP A 45 -10.24 40.53 14.77
N ARG A 46 -9.63 39.98 13.71
CA ARG A 46 -9.47 40.66 12.42
C ARG A 46 -10.82 41.02 11.80
N GLU A 47 -11.76 40.07 11.78
CA GLU A 47 -13.11 40.28 11.25
C GLU A 47 -13.89 41.32 12.05
N ALA A 48 -13.81 41.28 13.39
CA ALA A 48 -14.43 42.26 14.26
C ALA A 48 -13.88 43.68 14.01
N ARG A 49 -12.55 43.82 13.89
CA ARG A 49 -11.91 45.10 13.57
C ARG A 49 -12.37 45.63 12.21
N LEU A 50 -12.40 44.78 11.18
CA LEU A 50 -12.89 45.15 9.86
C LEU A 50 -14.37 45.55 9.89
N HIS A 51 -15.18 44.81 10.63
CA HIS A 51 -16.60 45.11 10.79
C HIS A 51 -16.82 46.49 11.42
N VAL A 52 -16.07 46.82 12.48
CA VAL A 52 -16.10 48.16 13.09
C VAL A 52 -15.69 49.25 12.09
N LEU A 53 -14.62 49.03 11.30
CA LEU A 53 -14.20 50.00 10.28
C LEU A 53 -15.27 50.18 9.19
N LYS A 54 -15.92 49.09 8.76
CA LYS A 54 -16.99 49.11 7.76
C LYS A 54 -18.24 49.83 8.28
N GLN A 55 -18.60 49.63 9.55
CA GLN A 55 -19.68 50.39 10.17
C GLN A 55 -19.36 51.88 10.26
N LYS A 56 -18.14 52.24 10.68
CA LYS A 56 -17.68 53.63 10.70
C LYS A 56 -17.69 54.28 9.32
N SER A 57 -17.27 53.55 8.26
CA SER A 57 -17.32 54.11 6.90
C SER A 57 -18.75 54.30 6.41
N LYS A 58 -19.66 53.36 6.71
CA LYS A 58 -21.08 53.49 6.40
C LYS A 58 -21.71 54.69 7.09
N GLN A 59 -21.41 54.91 8.37
CA GLN A 59 -21.87 56.10 9.10
C GLN A 59 -21.36 57.38 8.43
N LYS A 60 -20.07 57.46 8.11
CA LYS A 60 -19.51 58.63 7.39
C LYS A 60 -20.17 58.88 6.03
N LEU A 61 -20.50 57.83 5.29
CA LEU A 61 -21.21 57.98 4.01
C LEU A 61 -22.64 58.48 4.19
N GLN A 62 -23.31 58.03 5.25
CA GLN A 62 -24.64 58.54 5.64
C GLN A 62 -24.55 60.01 6.06
N ASP A 63 -23.53 60.39 6.85
CA ASP A 63 -23.31 61.78 7.28
C ASP A 63 -23.04 62.73 6.11
N LEU A 64 -22.46 62.23 5.02
CA LEU A 64 -22.17 62.98 3.80
C LEU A 64 -23.34 62.97 2.79
N ASP A 65 -24.47 62.35 3.13
CA ASP A 65 -25.70 62.28 2.33
C ASP A 65 -25.49 61.78 0.88
N ILE A 66 -24.41 61.01 0.65
CA ILE A 66 -24.12 60.36 -0.61
C ILE A 66 -24.97 59.08 -0.66
N LYS A 67 -26.21 59.21 -1.14
CA LYS A 67 -27.07 58.07 -1.46
C LYS A 67 -26.36 57.19 -2.49
N LEU A 68 -26.00 55.98 -2.09
CA LEU A 68 -25.57 54.93 -2.99
C LEU A 68 -26.74 54.66 -3.95
N CYS A 69 -26.58 55.11 -5.19
CA CYS A 69 -27.54 54.93 -6.27
C CYS A 69 -27.86 53.44 -6.41
N GLU A 70 -29.11 53.08 -6.11
CA GLU A 70 -29.69 51.83 -6.59
C GLU A 70 -29.64 51.88 -8.11
N LYS A 71 -28.72 51.11 -8.72
CA LYS A 71 -28.63 51.04 -10.18
C LYS A 71 -29.78 50.17 -10.68
N ASP A 72 -30.73 50.82 -11.34
CA ASP A 72 -31.72 50.18 -12.19
C ASP A 72 -31.04 49.22 -13.18
N PRO A 73 -31.63 48.04 -13.47
CA PRO A 73 -31.04 47.06 -14.36
C PRO A 73 -31.22 47.50 -15.81
N THR A 74 -30.29 48.29 -16.34
CA THR A 74 -30.23 48.57 -17.77
C THR A 74 -29.58 47.42 -18.52
N VAL A 75 -30.35 46.93 -19.48
CA VAL A 75 -30.07 45.84 -20.41
C VAL A 75 -28.90 46.20 -21.32
N ALA A 76 -27.73 45.61 -21.06
CA ALA A 76 -26.70 45.32 -22.05
C ALA A 76 -25.79 44.24 -21.46
N LYS A 77 -25.36 43.29 -22.29
CA LYS A 77 -24.61 42.08 -21.93
C LYS A 77 -23.55 42.36 -20.85
N PRO A 78 -23.49 41.59 -19.74
CA PRO A 78 -22.47 41.80 -18.73
C PRO A 78 -21.15 41.19 -19.21
N ASP A 79 -20.45 41.90 -20.09
CA ASP A 79 -19.00 41.77 -20.08
C ASP A 79 -18.57 42.23 -18.67
N HIS A 80 -17.82 41.36 -17.99
CA HIS A 80 -17.36 41.61 -16.63
C HIS A 80 -16.54 42.90 -16.63
N ILE A 81 -17.11 43.97 -16.08
CA ILE A 81 -16.39 45.24 -15.95
C ILE A 81 -15.35 45.02 -14.85
N ASN A 82 -14.12 44.73 -15.26
CA ASN A 82 -12.98 44.67 -14.37
C ASN A 82 -12.64 46.12 -13.96
N LEU A 83 -13.27 46.58 -12.88
CA LEU A 83 -12.93 47.87 -12.24
C LEU A 83 -11.45 47.97 -11.81
N PHE A 84 -10.71 46.87 -11.89
CA PHE A 84 -9.32 46.74 -11.49
C PHE A 84 -8.36 46.48 -12.67
N GLU A 85 -8.81 46.44 -13.93
CA GLU A 85 -7.90 46.26 -15.08
C GLU A 85 -6.76 47.30 -15.08
N ASP A 86 -7.09 48.57 -14.85
CA ASP A 86 -6.10 49.66 -14.75
C ASP A 86 -5.16 49.52 -13.54
N LEU A 87 -5.61 48.87 -12.46
CA LEU A 87 -4.82 48.64 -11.25
C LEU A 87 -3.93 47.40 -11.36
N GLU A 88 -4.44 46.31 -11.92
CA GLU A 88 -3.69 45.09 -12.19
C GLU A 88 -2.61 45.32 -13.24
N HIS A 89 -2.86 46.19 -14.23
CA HIS A 89 -1.86 46.58 -15.22
C HIS A 89 -0.88 47.66 -14.74
N SER A 90 -1.20 48.40 -13.67
CA SER A 90 -0.28 49.40 -13.11
C SER A 90 0.69 48.83 -12.06
N VAL A 91 0.34 47.75 -11.36
CA VAL A 91 1.25 47.05 -10.44
C VAL A 91 2.04 45.97 -11.20
N THR A 92 2.98 46.41 -12.04
CA THR A 92 3.88 45.51 -12.80
C THR A 92 5.09 45.02 -12.00
N THR A 93 5.22 45.45 -10.74
CA THR A 93 6.32 45.06 -9.85
C THR A 93 5.87 43.98 -8.88
N THR A 94 5.56 42.78 -9.38
CA THR A 94 5.50 41.61 -8.51
C THR A 94 6.92 41.21 -8.12
N ASN A 95 7.11 40.83 -6.85
CA ASN A 95 8.38 40.28 -6.42
C ASN A 95 8.56 38.94 -7.15
N LYS A 96 9.59 38.85 -8.00
CA LYS A 96 9.88 37.63 -8.79
C LYS A 96 9.96 36.38 -7.91
N ASP A 97 10.45 36.55 -6.69
CA ASP A 97 10.56 35.45 -5.72
C ASP A 97 9.19 34.95 -5.27
N HIS A 98 8.19 35.83 -5.14
CA HIS A 98 6.84 35.45 -4.74
C HIS A 98 6.12 34.65 -5.83
N ASP A 99 6.31 35.03 -7.10
CA ASP A 99 5.69 34.32 -8.23
C ASP A 99 6.33 32.94 -8.43
N LEU A 100 7.65 32.83 -8.19
CA LEU A 100 8.35 31.54 -8.17
C LEU A 100 7.86 30.66 -7.02
N GLU A 101 7.74 31.19 -5.81
CA GLU A 101 7.24 30.43 -4.65
C GLU A 101 5.80 29.96 -4.85
N ALA A 102 4.94 30.79 -5.45
CA ALA A 102 3.56 30.42 -5.79
C ALA A 102 3.52 29.29 -6.83
N LYS A 103 4.41 29.32 -7.82
CA LYS A 103 4.54 28.26 -8.82
C LYS A 103 5.06 26.96 -8.21
N GLU A 104 6.08 27.02 -7.36
CA GLU A 104 6.59 25.85 -6.64
C GLU A 104 5.52 25.22 -5.75
N LYS A 105 4.78 26.02 -4.97
CA LYS A 105 3.65 25.54 -4.14
C LYS A 105 2.59 24.83 -4.98
N LYS A 106 2.27 25.36 -6.16
CA LYS A 106 1.32 24.74 -7.09
C LYS A 106 1.86 23.41 -7.62
N GLU A 107 3.12 23.37 -8.05
CA GLU A 107 3.75 22.14 -8.51
C GLU A 107 3.86 21.09 -7.40
N GLU A 108 4.19 21.48 -6.16
CA GLU A 108 4.22 20.59 -5.01
C GLU A 108 2.84 20.01 -4.71
N TYR A 109 1.80 20.83 -4.76
CA TYR A 109 0.42 20.39 -4.59
C TYR A 109 0.00 19.42 -5.70
N GLU A 110 0.32 19.74 -6.95
CA GLU A 110 0.05 18.88 -8.11
C GLU A 110 0.85 17.58 -8.05
N LYS A 111 2.13 17.62 -7.63
CA LYS A 111 2.98 16.45 -7.36
C LYS A 111 2.37 15.60 -6.24
N LYS A 112 1.91 16.23 -5.16
CA LYS A 112 1.31 15.56 -3.99
C LYS A 112 -0.02 14.86 -4.32
N ILE A 113 -0.80 15.43 -5.24
CA ILE A 113 -2.06 14.84 -5.72
C ILE A 113 -1.82 13.86 -6.87
N GLY A 114 -0.64 13.88 -7.49
CA GLY A 114 -0.29 13.04 -8.63
C GLY A 114 -0.74 13.60 -9.98
N TYR A 115 -1.18 14.86 -10.04
CA TYR A 115 -1.44 15.56 -11.31
C TYR A 115 -0.14 15.82 -12.07
N LEU A 116 0.91 16.22 -11.36
CA LEU A 116 2.22 16.48 -11.94
C LEU A 116 3.16 15.34 -11.56
N THR A 117 3.19 14.30 -12.39
CA THR A 117 4.08 13.15 -12.24
C THR A 117 5.17 13.22 -13.30
N TYR A 118 6.41 13.55 -12.93
CA TYR A 118 7.52 13.51 -13.89
C TYR A 118 8.04 12.08 -14.01
N LEU A 119 8.09 11.59 -15.25
CA LEU A 119 8.68 10.31 -15.58
C LEU A 119 10.14 10.27 -15.09
N GLY A 120 10.45 9.31 -14.21
CA GLY A 120 11.80 9.14 -13.67
C GLY A 120 12.02 9.64 -12.23
N GLN A 121 11.06 10.36 -11.61
CA GLN A 121 11.21 10.85 -10.22
C GLN A 121 11.33 9.73 -9.18
N ASP A 122 10.66 8.60 -9.40
CA ASP A 122 10.72 7.43 -8.53
C ASP A 122 11.81 6.43 -8.93
N THR A 123 12.66 6.76 -9.91
CA THR A 123 13.81 5.91 -10.21
C THR A 123 14.78 5.92 -9.04
N ASN A 124 15.35 4.75 -8.75
CA ASN A 124 16.32 4.61 -7.65
C ASN A 124 17.54 5.52 -7.85
N GLU A 125 17.89 5.83 -9.10
CA GLU A 125 18.94 6.80 -9.46
C GLU A 125 18.60 8.23 -9.00
N ALA A 126 17.40 8.72 -9.31
CA ALA A 126 16.93 10.04 -8.86
C ALA A 126 16.83 10.13 -7.33
N GLN A 127 16.39 9.05 -6.68
CA GLN A 127 16.29 8.95 -5.22
C GLN A 127 17.63 8.65 -4.54
N LYS A 128 18.73 8.50 -5.30
CA LYS A 128 20.07 8.06 -4.83
C LYS A 128 20.03 6.78 -3.98
N LYS A 129 19.00 5.95 -4.17
CA LYS A 129 18.86 4.65 -3.51
C LYS A 129 19.58 3.63 -4.38
N LYS A 130 20.38 2.77 -3.75
CA LYS A 130 20.99 1.65 -4.46
C LYS A 130 19.97 0.55 -4.67
N ASN A 131 20.03 -0.09 -5.83
CA ASN A 131 19.17 -1.23 -6.11
C ASN A 131 19.55 -2.44 -5.24
N TRP A 132 18.59 -3.33 -4.98
CA TRP A 132 18.81 -4.53 -4.18
C TRP A 132 19.88 -5.48 -4.76
N TYR A 133 20.16 -5.38 -6.07
CA TYR A 133 21.21 -6.13 -6.75
C TYR A 133 22.58 -5.44 -6.72
N GLU A 134 22.64 -4.14 -6.44
CA GLU A 134 23.91 -3.40 -6.27
C GLU A 134 24.49 -3.55 -4.86
N VAL A 135 23.63 -3.79 -3.87
CA VAL A 135 24.02 -3.94 -2.47
C VAL A 135 23.72 -5.37 -2.01
N PRO A 136 24.75 -6.19 -1.70
CA PRO A 136 24.52 -7.50 -1.14
C PRO A 136 23.77 -7.41 0.20
N PRO A 137 22.88 -8.36 0.51
CA PRO A 137 22.12 -8.39 1.76
C PRO A 137 23.03 -8.22 2.98
N GLU A 138 22.54 -7.53 4.01
CA GLU A 138 23.32 -7.25 5.23
C GLU A 138 23.87 -8.53 5.88
N SER A 139 23.12 -9.64 5.79
CA SER A 139 23.56 -10.95 6.25
C SER A 139 24.85 -11.42 5.57
N SER A 140 25.07 -11.08 4.30
CA SER A 140 26.26 -11.42 3.53
C SER A 140 27.45 -10.50 3.83
N ARG A 141 27.20 -9.27 4.31
CA ARG A 141 28.26 -8.32 4.67
C ARG A 141 28.93 -8.64 6.01
N TYR A 142 28.22 -9.34 6.89
CA TYR A 142 28.70 -9.73 8.22
C TYR A 142 29.08 -11.21 8.36
N VAL A 143 28.95 -12.05 7.32
CA VAL A 143 29.61 -13.37 7.36
C VAL A 143 31.11 -13.09 7.44
N ARG A 144 31.68 -13.37 8.62
CA ARG A 144 33.07 -13.05 8.92
C ARG A 144 33.94 -13.57 7.80
N SER A 145 34.93 -12.78 7.40
CA SER A 145 35.94 -13.18 6.41
C SER A 145 36.60 -14.54 6.71
N SER A 146 36.57 -14.99 7.97
CA SER A 146 36.98 -16.33 8.41
C SER A 146 35.98 -17.44 8.04
N GLU A 147 34.67 -17.20 8.18
CA GLU A 147 33.62 -18.19 7.90
C GLU A 147 33.42 -18.41 6.39
N ILE A 148 33.65 -17.37 5.58
CA ILE A 148 33.67 -17.48 4.12
C ILE A 148 34.80 -18.43 3.67
N LYS A 149 35.98 -18.35 4.30
CA LYS A 149 37.09 -19.28 4.02
C LYS A 149 36.74 -20.72 4.44
N ASP A 150 36.11 -20.90 5.59
CA ASP A 150 35.65 -22.22 6.06
C ASP A 150 34.58 -22.84 5.13
N THR A 151 33.70 -22.01 4.54
CA THR A 151 32.73 -22.50 3.55
C THR A 151 33.40 -22.88 2.23
N TYR A 152 34.40 -22.12 1.77
CA TYR A 152 35.16 -22.46 0.56
C TYR A 152 35.94 -23.78 0.76
N GLU A 153 36.61 -23.96 1.90
CA GLU A 153 37.30 -25.22 2.21
C GLU A 153 36.37 -26.42 2.38
N LYS A 154 35.13 -26.22 2.85
CA LYS A 154 34.10 -27.28 2.92
C LYS A 154 33.48 -27.63 1.57
N LEU A 155 33.42 -26.68 0.63
CA LEU A 155 32.81 -26.88 -0.68
C LEU A 155 33.77 -27.50 -1.71
N VAL A 156 35.08 -27.39 -1.46
CA VAL A 156 36.09 -28.10 -2.25
C VAL A 156 36.08 -29.57 -1.84
N LEU A 157 35.68 -30.47 -2.74
CA LEU A 157 35.88 -31.90 -2.53
C LEU A 157 37.37 -32.16 -2.36
N LYS A 158 37.78 -32.72 -1.22
CA LYS A 158 39.16 -33.16 -0.99
C LYS A 158 39.25 -34.65 -1.25
N ASP A 159 40.35 -35.08 -1.85
CA ASP A 159 40.69 -36.50 -1.96
C ASP A 159 41.08 -37.07 -0.58
N PRO A 160 41.12 -38.40 -0.37
CA PRO A 160 41.51 -39.00 0.91
C PRO A 160 42.88 -38.53 1.44
N ASP A 161 43.77 -38.04 0.56
CA ASP A 161 45.07 -37.46 0.91
C ASP A 161 45.01 -35.94 1.25
N GLY A 162 43.81 -35.36 1.36
CA GLY A 162 43.58 -33.98 1.82
C GLY A 162 43.86 -32.88 0.78
N LYS A 163 44.29 -33.23 -0.43
CA LYS A 163 44.49 -32.29 -1.53
C LYS A 163 43.15 -31.89 -2.18
N PRO A 164 42.98 -30.64 -2.63
CA PRO A 164 41.79 -30.21 -3.34
C PRO A 164 41.65 -31.01 -4.64
N LYS A 165 40.52 -31.70 -4.81
CA LYS A 165 40.23 -32.52 -5.99
C LYS A 165 39.97 -31.60 -7.17
N GLU A 166 40.82 -31.66 -8.18
CA GLU A 166 40.63 -30.90 -9.41
C GLU A 166 39.37 -31.44 -10.12
N LYS A 167 38.36 -30.57 -10.29
CA LYS A 167 37.18 -30.93 -11.06
C LYS A 167 37.56 -30.90 -12.52
N GLU A 168 37.77 -32.07 -13.12
CA GLU A 168 37.88 -32.18 -14.57
C GLU A 168 36.67 -31.50 -15.22
N LEU A 169 36.95 -30.49 -16.05
CA LEU A 169 35.91 -29.81 -16.80
C LEU A 169 35.32 -30.81 -17.78
N ASP A 170 34.00 -30.99 -17.71
CA ASP A 170 33.26 -31.90 -18.57
C ASP A 170 33.14 -31.31 -19.99
N ILE A 171 34.24 -31.37 -20.73
CA ILE A 171 34.36 -30.85 -22.09
C ILE A 171 34.47 -32.03 -23.05
N LYS A 172 33.54 -32.10 -24.01
CA LYS A 172 33.61 -33.05 -25.13
C LYS A 172 33.32 -32.28 -26.41
N ASP A 173 34.17 -32.43 -27.42
CA ASP A 173 34.02 -31.79 -28.73
C ASP A 173 33.84 -30.25 -28.66
N GLY A 174 34.52 -29.60 -27.71
CA GLY A 174 34.44 -28.15 -27.48
C GLY A 174 33.22 -27.70 -26.67
N GLU A 175 32.31 -28.61 -26.30
CA GLU A 175 31.14 -28.28 -25.49
C GLU A 175 31.38 -28.45 -24.00
N VAL A 176 31.12 -27.40 -23.22
CA VAL A 176 31.16 -27.41 -21.76
C VAL A 176 29.91 -28.06 -21.16
N CYS A 177 30.08 -28.85 -20.10
CA CYS A 177 29.03 -29.57 -19.37
C CYS A 177 28.26 -30.58 -20.25
N TRP A 178 28.96 -31.24 -21.18
CA TRP A 178 28.39 -32.19 -22.13
C TRP A 178 27.48 -33.24 -21.48
N LYS A 179 27.93 -33.91 -20.41
CA LYS A 179 27.15 -34.95 -19.69
C LYS A 179 25.89 -34.38 -19.05
N ALA A 180 25.95 -33.15 -18.53
CA ALA A 180 24.78 -32.51 -17.91
C ALA A 180 23.71 -32.20 -18.98
N LYS A 181 24.13 -31.71 -20.15
CA LYS A 181 23.23 -31.49 -21.30
C LYS A 181 22.60 -32.79 -21.76
N GLN A 182 23.38 -33.86 -21.89
CA GLN A 182 22.88 -35.18 -22.29
C GLN A 182 21.87 -35.78 -21.29
N ARG A 183 21.97 -35.44 -19.99
CA ARG A 183 21.01 -35.85 -18.96
C ARG A 183 19.70 -35.04 -18.98
N LEU A 184 19.79 -33.79 -19.39
CA LEU A 184 18.65 -32.86 -19.46
C LEU A 184 17.93 -32.91 -20.81
N ASP A 185 18.51 -33.58 -21.81
CA ASP A 185 17.89 -33.76 -23.12
C ASP A 185 16.69 -34.72 -23.04
N PRO A 186 15.46 -34.25 -23.34
CA PRO A 186 14.27 -35.08 -23.32
C PRO A 186 14.37 -36.26 -24.30
N MET A 187 15.09 -36.12 -25.42
CA MET A 187 15.27 -37.20 -26.38
C MET A 187 16.07 -38.36 -25.79
N ASN A 188 17.04 -38.06 -24.94
CA ASN A 188 17.84 -39.07 -24.26
C ASN A 188 17.07 -39.76 -23.12
N ALA A 189 16.18 -39.02 -22.45
CA ALA A 189 15.21 -39.59 -21.52
C ALA A 189 14.27 -40.57 -22.25
N PHE A 190 13.73 -40.18 -23.41
CA PHE A 190 12.88 -41.05 -24.24
C PHE A 190 13.60 -42.32 -24.73
N LYS A 191 14.90 -42.25 -25.05
CA LYS A 191 15.68 -43.45 -25.46
C LYS A 191 15.67 -44.55 -24.39
N SER A 192 15.71 -44.20 -23.10
CA SER A 192 15.59 -45.22 -22.02
C SER A 192 14.24 -45.94 -22.04
N PHE A 193 13.15 -45.23 -22.33
CA PHE A 193 11.81 -45.82 -22.44
C PHE A 193 11.63 -46.61 -23.74
N CYS A 194 12.16 -46.13 -24.87
CA CYS A 194 12.10 -46.84 -26.14
C CYS A 194 12.96 -48.11 -26.16
N SER A 195 14.11 -48.10 -25.47
CA SER A 195 14.99 -49.28 -25.36
C SER A 195 14.38 -50.43 -24.54
N GLN A 196 13.42 -50.14 -23.64
CA GLN A 196 12.69 -51.17 -22.89
C GLN A 196 11.67 -51.94 -23.76
N ASN A 197 11.27 -51.37 -24.91
CA ASN A 197 10.27 -51.98 -25.78
C ASN A 197 10.87 -52.79 -26.95
N HIS A 198 12.20 -52.92 -27.03
CA HIS A 198 12.89 -53.68 -28.07
C HIS A 198 13.69 -54.90 -27.57
N THR A 199 13.40 -55.42 -26.37
CA THR A 199 13.96 -56.70 -25.91
C THR A 199 13.03 -57.88 -26.16
N THR A 200 12.39 -57.93 -27.33
CA THR A 200 11.91 -59.18 -27.92
C THR A 200 12.66 -59.38 -29.23
N ASN A 201 13.55 -60.38 -29.23
CA ASN A 201 14.38 -60.86 -30.34
C ASN A 201 15.64 -60.07 -30.71
N LYS A 202 16.71 -60.29 -29.94
CA LYS A 202 18.01 -60.59 -30.57
C LYS A 202 18.77 -61.62 -29.74
N GLU A 203 19.06 -62.74 -30.38
CA GLU A 203 19.78 -63.88 -29.80
C GLU A 203 21.24 -63.53 -29.44
N ARG A 204 21.68 -64.07 -28.30
CA ARG A 204 23.02 -64.57 -27.95
C ARG A 204 24.25 -63.79 -28.48
N SER A 205 24.94 -63.10 -27.57
CA SER A 205 26.37 -63.40 -27.32
C SER A 205 26.78 -62.94 -25.92
N ALA A 206 27.57 -63.78 -25.27
CA ALA A 206 27.90 -63.78 -23.85
C ALA A 206 28.81 -62.61 -23.42
N LYS A 207 28.66 -62.15 -22.18
CA LYS A 207 29.66 -62.30 -21.10
C LYS A 207 29.22 -61.63 -19.78
N GLU A 208 29.16 -62.47 -18.76
CA GLU A 208 29.59 -62.27 -17.35
C GLU A 208 28.86 -61.23 -16.45
N ALA A 209 28.21 -61.76 -15.41
CA ALA A 209 27.77 -61.08 -14.19
C ALA A 209 28.97 -60.86 -13.23
N PRO A 210 28.91 -60.09 -12.10
CA PRO A 210 28.03 -60.45 -10.96
C PRO A 210 27.52 -59.32 -10.03
N SER A 211 26.31 -59.52 -9.47
CA SER A 211 25.93 -59.26 -8.06
C SER A 211 25.87 -57.78 -7.57
N LYS A 212 25.07 -57.33 -6.60
CA LYS A 212 24.36 -57.93 -5.46
C LYS A 212 23.04 -57.22 -5.21
N SER A 213 22.06 -58.02 -4.80
CA SER A 213 20.85 -57.62 -4.09
C SER A 213 21.18 -56.90 -2.78
N SER A 214 20.46 -55.82 -2.49
CA SER A 214 20.26 -55.37 -1.12
C SER A 214 18.85 -54.81 -0.96
N ASP A 215 18.07 -55.51 -0.13
CA ASP A 215 16.76 -55.15 0.35
C ASP A 215 16.60 -53.67 0.69
N LYS A 216 15.53 -53.04 0.18
CA LYS A 216 14.79 -52.04 0.96
C LYS A 216 13.30 -52.29 0.87
N LYS A 217 12.79 -52.82 1.98
CA LYS A 217 11.40 -53.04 2.34
C LYS A 217 10.52 -51.86 1.94
N LEU A 218 9.55 -52.12 1.06
CA LEU A 218 8.43 -51.23 0.79
C LEU A 218 7.57 -51.12 2.05
N SER A 219 7.70 -50.00 2.76
CA SER A 219 6.80 -49.62 3.83
C SER A 219 5.42 -49.28 3.24
N LYS A 220 4.40 -50.02 3.69
CA LYS A 220 2.95 -49.77 3.48
C LYS A 220 2.57 -48.28 3.49
N PRO A 221 1.69 -47.81 2.59
CA PRO A 221 1.21 -46.44 2.65
C PRO A 221 0.17 -46.31 3.77
N LYS A 222 0.55 -45.65 4.88
CA LYS A 222 -0.42 -45.04 5.79
C LYS A 222 -0.90 -43.71 5.18
N SER A 223 -1.89 -43.75 4.29
CA SER A 223 -2.49 -42.55 3.69
C SER A 223 -4.00 -42.53 3.91
N LYS A 224 -4.44 -42.29 5.14
CA LYS A 224 -5.84 -41.90 5.44
C LYS A 224 -5.97 -40.54 6.13
N ASN A 225 -4.87 -39.95 6.61
CA ASN A 225 -4.89 -38.63 7.28
C ASN A 225 -4.66 -37.42 6.36
N ASN A 226 -4.17 -37.60 5.12
CA ASN A 226 -3.94 -36.47 4.19
C ASN A 226 -5.24 -35.96 3.54
N ASN A 227 -6.26 -36.80 3.34
CA ASN A 227 -7.51 -36.39 2.68
C ASN A 227 -8.29 -35.35 3.48
N LYS A 228 -8.27 -35.42 4.82
CA LYS A 228 -8.95 -34.41 5.66
C LYS A 228 -8.31 -33.03 5.51
N TYR A 229 -6.98 -32.98 5.47
CA TYR A 229 -6.24 -31.72 5.40
C TYR A 229 -6.35 -31.04 4.03
N GLU A 230 -6.49 -31.82 2.95
CA GLU A 230 -6.79 -31.26 1.62
C GLU A 230 -8.23 -30.76 1.52
N ASN A 231 -9.21 -31.47 2.10
CA ASN A 231 -10.61 -31.02 2.10
C ASN A 231 -10.79 -29.70 2.88
N ASP A 232 -10.13 -29.55 4.03
CA ASP A 232 -10.16 -28.30 4.82
C ASP A 232 -9.52 -27.11 4.06
N LYS A 233 -8.49 -27.37 3.25
CA LYS A 233 -7.88 -26.34 2.38
C LYS A 233 -8.83 -25.95 1.25
N GLU A 234 -9.50 -26.91 0.63
CA GLU A 234 -10.49 -26.68 -0.43
C GLU A 234 -11.69 -25.87 0.08
N GLU A 235 -12.21 -26.20 1.26
CA GLU A 235 -13.28 -25.42 1.91
C GLU A 235 -12.82 -23.99 2.23
N LYS A 236 -11.59 -23.81 2.73
CA LYS A 236 -11.02 -22.49 2.98
C LYS A 236 -10.84 -21.68 1.70
N LEU A 237 -10.38 -22.32 0.62
CA LEU A 237 -10.26 -21.71 -0.70
C LEU A 237 -11.63 -21.32 -1.27
N LYS A 238 -12.65 -22.15 -1.09
CA LYS A 238 -14.02 -21.87 -1.50
C LYS A 238 -14.58 -20.63 -0.79
N LYS A 239 -14.40 -20.53 0.54
CA LYS A 239 -14.76 -19.32 1.31
C LYS A 239 -14.05 -18.06 0.82
N LEU A 240 -12.75 -18.16 0.47
CA LEU A 240 -12.00 -17.03 -0.07
C LEU A 240 -12.50 -16.60 -1.46
N ARG A 241 -12.89 -17.56 -2.31
CA ARG A 241 -13.48 -17.28 -3.64
C ARG A 241 -14.86 -16.63 -3.51
N GLU A 242 -15.71 -17.13 -2.61
CA GLU A 242 -17.02 -16.53 -2.32
C GLU A 242 -16.87 -15.11 -1.77
N ALA A 243 -15.92 -14.89 -0.85
CA ALA A 243 -15.62 -13.56 -0.32
C ALA A 243 -15.11 -12.59 -1.41
N ARG A 244 -14.25 -13.07 -2.32
CA ARG A 244 -13.82 -12.29 -3.49
C ARG A 244 -15.01 -11.93 -4.39
N LEU A 245 -15.83 -12.92 -4.75
CA LEU A 245 -16.98 -12.70 -5.64
C LEU A 245 -17.99 -11.72 -5.03
N LYS A 246 -18.21 -11.78 -3.71
CA LYS A 246 -19.06 -10.83 -2.99
C LYS A 246 -18.49 -9.40 -3.03
N ARG A 247 -17.17 -9.25 -2.91
CA ARG A 247 -16.51 -7.94 -3.03
C ARG A 247 -16.62 -7.39 -4.45
N GLU A 248 -16.35 -8.22 -5.45
CA GLU A 248 -16.49 -7.84 -6.87
C GLU A 248 -17.94 -7.46 -7.20
N GLN A 249 -18.94 -8.17 -6.66
CA GLN A 249 -20.35 -7.81 -6.80
C GLN A 249 -20.69 -6.48 -6.13
N GLN A 250 -20.17 -6.23 -4.92
CA GLN A 250 -20.37 -4.95 -4.22
C GLN A 250 -19.74 -3.79 -4.97
N GLU A 251 -18.52 -3.97 -5.49
CA GLU A 251 -17.83 -2.97 -6.31
C GLU A 251 -18.59 -2.74 -7.62
N LYS A 252 -19.02 -3.79 -8.32
CA LYS A 252 -19.87 -3.69 -9.51
C LYS A 252 -21.17 -2.94 -9.24
N TYR A 253 -21.84 -3.25 -8.14
CA TYR A 253 -23.06 -2.56 -7.74
C TYR A 253 -22.79 -1.07 -7.45
N ARG A 254 -21.69 -0.76 -6.75
CA ARG A 254 -21.28 0.62 -6.48
C ARG A 254 -20.96 1.38 -7.77
N THR A 255 -20.28 0.74 -8.72
CA THR A 255 -19.98 1.34 -10.03
C THR A 255 -21.25 1.51 -10.87
N GLU A 256 -22.15 0.54 -10.85
CA GLU A 256 -23.42 0.60 -11.59
C GLU A 256 -24.31 1.73 -11.04
N MET A 257 -24.42 1.86 -9.71
CA MET A 257 -25.12 2.97 -9.05
C MET A 257 -24.51 4.32 -9.44
N PHE A 258 -23.18 4.42 -9.48
CA PHE A 258 -22.49 5.63 -9.92
C PHE A 258 -22.77 5.96 -11.39
N LEU A 259 -22.71 4.97 -12.28
CA LEU A 259 -23.00 5.14 -13.70
C LEU A 259 -24.48 5.50 -13.95
N LYS A 260 -25.42 4.93 -13.21
CA LYS A 260 -26.85 5.31 -13.27
C LYS A 260 -27.06 6.76 -12.85
N LYS A 261 -26.39 7.20 -11.78
CA LYS A 261 -26.41 8.60 -11.34
C LYS A 261 -25.82 9.55 -12.39
N LEU A 262 -24.75 9.14 -13.08
CA LEU A 262 -24.13 9.92 -14.15
C LEU A 262 -25.01 9.97 -15.42
N GLY A 263 -25.73 8.89 -15.72
CA GLY A 263 -26.64 8.78 -16.87
C GLY A 263 -28.02 9.44 -16.67
N GLY A 264 -28.23 10.20 -15.59
CA GLY A 264 -29.47 10.94 -15.35
C GLY A 264 -30.69 10.09 -14.97
N ALA A 265 -30.50 8.80 -14.66
CA ALA A 265 -31.58 7.95 -14.16
C ALA A 265 -31.81 8.24 -12.66
N GLU A 266 -33.03 8.62 -12.30
CA GLU A 266 -33.42 8.83 -10.90
C GLU A 266 -33.25 7.53 -10.11
N CYS A 267 -32.38 7.56 -9.10
CA CYS A 267 -32.27 6.47 -8.14
C CYS A 267 -33.54 6.45 -7.28
N PRO A 268 -34.11 5.28 -6.94
CA PRO A 268 -35.15 5.21 -5.92
C PRO A 268 -34.59 5.84 -4.66
N SER A 269 -35.26 6.91 -4.21
CA SER A 269 -34.90 7.72 -3.04
C SER A 269 -34.46 6.80 -1.91
N GLN A 270 -33.20 6.94 -1.50
CA GLN A 270 -32.75 6.34 -0.24
C GLN A 270 -33.67 6.92 0.83
N GLU A 271 -34.53 6.08 1.41
CA GLU A 271 -35.28 6.45 2.60
C GLU A 271 -34.28 7.02 3.60
N GLN A 272 -34.36 8.33 3.82
CA GLN A 272 -33.59 9.02 4.84
C GLN A 272 -33.81 8.25 6.15
N PRO A 273 -32.73 7.92 6.91
CA PRO A 273 -32.90 7.23 8.18
C PRO A 273 -33.89 8.06 9.00
N LYS A 274 -35.02 7.44 9.39
CA LYS A 274 -36.08 8.10 10.15
C LYS A 274 -35.45 8.70 11.40
N ILE A 275 -35.24 10.02 11.36
CA ILE A 275 -34.76 10.79 12.50
C ILE A 275 -35.80 10.54 13.60
N PRO A 276 -35.39 10.09 14.81
CA PRO A 276 -36.33 9.87 15.89
C PRO A 276 -37.12 11.16 16.13
N LYS A 277 -38.45 11.06 16.17
CA LYS A 277 -39.38 12.21 16.29
C LYS A 277 -39.15 13.06 17.54
N VAL A 278 -38.34 12.59 18.48
CA VAL A 278 -38.06 13.26 19.75
C VAL A 278 -36.57 13.52 19.86
N THR A 279 -36.20 14.79 19.92
CA THR A 279 -34.85 15.23 20.27
C THR A 279 -34.67 15.09 21.79
N PRO A 280 -33.66 14.33 22.27
CA PRO A 280 -33.43 14.20 23.70
C PRO A 280 -32.97 15.54 24.28
N LYS A 281 -33.49 15.90 25.46
CA LYS A 281 -33.20 17.19 26.12
C LYS A 281 -31.79 17.26 26.74
N TYR A 282 -31.17 16.10 26.95
CA TYR A 282 -29.84 15.98 27.53
C TYR A 282 -28.93 15.16 26.60
N ASN A 283 -27.63 15.45 26.62
CA ASN A 283 -26.63 14.73 25.84
C ASN A 283 -26.46 13.30 26.39
N SER A 284 -26.61 12.30 25.51
CA SER A 284 -26.56 10.88 25.84
C SER A 284 -25.20 10.41 26.40
N GLN A 285 -24.12 11.14 26.13
CA GLN A 285 -22.80 10.83 26.66
C GLN A 285 -22.65 11.15 28.16
N PHE A 286 -23.36 12.17 28.64
CA PHE A 286 -23.20 12.68 30.01
C PHE A 286 -24.36 12.29 30.93
N ASN A 287 -25.56 12.10 30.38
CA ASN A 287 -26.76 11.76 31.14
C ASN A 287 -27.59 10.69 30.39
N PRO A 288 -27.09 9.44 30.29
CA PRO A 288 -27.70 8.39 29.47
C PRO A 288 -29.09 7.99 29.95
N GLU A 289 -29.35 8.00 31.26
CA GLU A 289 -30.66 7.70 31.84
C GLU A 289 -31.72 8.74 31.43
N LEU A 290 -31.39 10.04 31.54
CA LEU A 290 -32.32 11.13 31.19
C LEU A 290 -32.52 11.26 29.68
N ALA A 291 -31.48 10.97 28.88
CA ALA A 291 -31.57 10.97 27.42
C ALA A 291 -32.49 9.85 26.88
N ARG A 292 -32.76 8.81 27.68
CA ARG A 292 -33.61 7.67 27.31
C ARG A 292 -35.06 7.75 27.81
N GLN A 293 -35.42 8.78 28.57
CA GLN A 293 -36.76 8.87 29.21
C GLN A 293 -37.93 9.08 28.23
N ASN A 294 -37.66 9.45 26.97
CA ASN A 294 -38.70 9.76 25.99
C ASN A 294 -39.01 8.60 25.01
N TYR A 295 -38.54 7.38 25.30
CA TYR A 295 -38.86 6.18 24.53
C TYR A 295 -39.93 5.35 25.27
N ARG A 296 -41.18 5.79 25.24
CA ARG A 296 -42.34 4.95 25.59
C ARG A 296 -43.45 5.13 24.55
#